data_AF-F9F7I3-F1
#
_entry.id   AF-F9F7I3-F1
#
_cell.length_a   1.000
_cell.length_b   1.000
_cell.length_c   1.000
_cell.angle_alpha   90.00
_cell.angle_beta   90.00
_cell.angle_gamma   90.00
#
_symmetry.space_group_name_H-M   'P 1'
#
loop_
_entity.id
_entity.type
_entity.pdbx_description
1 polymer ?
#
loop_
_entity_poly.entity_id
_entity_poly.type
_entity_poly.pdbx_seq_one_letter_code
_entity_poly.pdbx_strand_id
1 'polypeptide(L)'
;MKNSLAAAAGLKAQHMFLSSCNDRAQHSEHSYDGNKPIVPARLPLVLDPSQLTRIDMLSSTIGSALYQDATVLIEEKRVQSNMKGKIKPHVEALGLLLSQPPTPSFQTFPCVRYTEERGGFQLVFQFPSSTEKARSLLSVLSRSNGPLADVGTRLGLAVQVCQTLLSSHIAGWLHRDLRFENILLVSPLSAQSTDRLGRPYPCGFSFARQALGEPSESFERYMDAYSLGCIPTEIAEWTPLRKIIKKLIDTSSSVDVKLSDLGLLSQSMHGRYITEGVASFRLGAAPMKMLVLCIPAGDEKPDLADFYSALEDMVDCDI
;
A
#
# COMPACT_ATOMS: atom_id res chain seq x y z
N MET A 1 14.93 13.36 -3.76
CA MET A 1 15.53 12.45 -4.77
C MET A 1 16.59 11.43 -4.29
N LYS A 2 17.74 11.81 -3.70
CA LYS A 2 18.86 10.87 -3.39
C LYS A 2 18.47 9.67 -2.49
N ASN A 3 17.63 9.90 -1.47
CA ASN A 3 17.19 8.85 -0.54
C ASN A 3 16.21 7.86 -1.19
N SER A 4 15.33 8.33 -2.09
CA SER A 4 14.38 7.48 -2.83
C SER A 4 15.10 6.54 -3.81
N LEU A 5 16.17 7.02 -4.44
CA LEU A 5 16.93 6.22 -5.40
C LEU A 5 17.65 5.03 -4.74
N ALA A 6 18.22 5.22 -3.55
CA ALA A 6 18.90 4.16 -2.81
C ALA A 6 17.93 3.05 -2.37
N ALA A 7 16.76 3.42 -1.83
CA ALA A 7 15.71 2.48 -1.47
C ALA A 7 15.17 1.72 -2.69
N ALA A 8 14.89 2.45 -3.77
CA ALA A 8 14.42 1.87 -5.01
C ALA A 8 15.44 0.93 -5.64
N ALA A 9 16.74 1.21 -5.55
CA ALA A 9 17.80 0.34 -6.04
C ALA A 9 17.82 -1.02 -5.32
N GLY A 10 17.66 -1.03 -3.99
CA GLY A 10 17.58 -2.26 -3.19
C GLY A 10 16.37 -3.12 -3.59
N LEU A 11 15.20 -2.48 -3.69
CA LEU A 11 13.97 -3.14 -4.15
C LEU A 11 14.10 -3.64 -5.60
N LYS A 12 14.72 -2.87 -6.49
CA LYS A 12 14.92 -3.23 -7.89
C LYS A 12 15.85 -4.43 -8.02
N ALA A 13 16.93 -4.47 -7.26
CA ALA A 13 17.86 -5.61 -7.23
C ALA A 13 17.14 -6.91 -6.85
N GLN A 14 16.24 -6.83 -5.86
CA GLN A 14 15.46 -7.98 -5.43
C GLN A 14 14.38 -8.39 -6.43
N HIS A 15 13.71 -7.41 -7.04
CA HIS A 15 12.76 -7.66 -8.12
C HIS A 15 13.44 -8.38 -9.30
N MET A 16 14.61 -7.90 -9.73
CA MET A 16 15.40 -8.55 -10.80
C MET A 16 15.82 -9.98 -10.42
N PHE A 17 16.23 -10.19 -9.17
CA PHE A 17 16.56 -11.53 -8.66
C PHE A 17 15.35 -12.48 -8.73
N LEU A 18 14.19 -12.04 -8.27
CA LEU A 18 12.95 -12.82 -8.29
C LEU A 18 12.52 -13.19 -9.72
N SER A 19 12.58 -12.24 -10.66
CA SER A 19 12.30 -12.52 -12.08
C SER A 19 13.27 -13.54 -12.66
N SER A 20 14.58 -13.41 -12.39
CA SER A 20 15.59 -14.35 -12.91
C SER A 20 15.46 -15.79 -12.37
N CYS A 21 14.97 -15.94 -11.13
CA CYS A 21 14.70 -17.26 -10.55
C CYS A 21 13.49 -17.93 -11.19
N ASN A 22 12.49 -17.15 -11.59
CA ASN A 22 11.29 -17.63 -12.26
C ASN A 22 11.60 -18.08 -13.70
N ASP A 23 12.42 -17.32 -14.44
CA ASP A 23 12.87 -17.70 -15.79
C ASP A 23 13.65 -19.02 -15.79
N ARG A 24 14.50 -19.24 -14.78
CA ARG A 24 15.22 -20.51 -14.61
C ARG A 24 14.30 -21.67 -14.24
N ALA A 25 13.23 -21.43 -13.49
CA ALA A 25 12.24 -22.45 -13.15
C ALA A 25 11.35 -22.84 -14.34
N GLN A 26 11.18 -21.94 -15.33
CA GLN A 26 10.45 -22.20 -16.57
C GLN A 26 11.32 -22.86 -17.66
N HIS A 27 12.66 -22.70 -17.59
CA HIS A 27 13.61 -23.24 -18.57
C HIS A 27 14.44 -24.44 -18.10
N SER A 28 14.21 -25.02 -16.90
CA SER A 28 14.95 -26.20 -16.45
C SER A 28 14.32 -27.53 -16.89
N GLU A 29 14.40 -27.83 -18.19
CA GLU A 29 14.72 -29.18 -18.65
C GLU A 29 16.08 -29.08 -19.35
N HIS A 30 17.08 -29.78 -18.79
CA HIS A 30 18.46 -29.95 -19.29
C HIS A 30 19.42 -28.74 -19.25
N SER A 31 20.27 -28.71 -18.21
CA SER A 31 21.74 -28.61 -18.33
C SER A 31 22.37 -28.46 -16.95
N TYR A 32 23.27 -29.39 -16.60
CA TYR A 32 24.13 -29.32 -15.42
C TYR A 32 25.39 -28.55 -15.84
N ASP A 33 25.58 -27.32 -15.34
CA ASP A 33 26.90 -26.70 -15.35
C ASP A 33 27.25 -26.11 -13.98
N GLY A 34 28.44 -26.49 -13.53
CA GLY A 34 28.95 -26.34 -12.18
C GLY A 34 29.62 -25.00 -11.97
N ASN A 35 28.83 -23.95 -11.79
CA ASN A 35 29.33 -22.72 -11.19
C ASN A 35 28.32 -22.21 -10.15
N LYS A 36 28.61 -22.44 -8.86
CA LYS A 36 27.72 -22.03 -7.76
C LYS A 36 27.72 -20.50 -7.66
N PRO A 37 26.62 -19.80 -7.98
CA PRO A 37 26.49 -18.41 -7.60
C PRO A 37 26.36 -18.37 -6.07
N ILE A 38 26.89 -17.33 -5.44
CA ILE A 38 26.64 -17.03 -4.03
C ILE A 38 25.12 -16.85 -3.88
N VAL A 39 24.46 -17.86 -3.29
CA VAL A 39 23.02 -17.88 -3.02
C VAL A 39 22.78 -16.97 -1.82
N PRO A 40 22.09 -15.82 -1.94
CA PRO A 40 21.63 -15.11 -0.75
C PRO A 40 20.61 -16.02 -0.04
N ALA A 41 20.73 -16.12 1.29
CA ALA A 41 20.00 -17.06 2.13
C ALA A 41 18.53 -17.22 1.72
N ARG A 42 18.15 -18.42 1.25
CA ARG A 42 16.75 -18.83 1.14
C ARG A 42 16.14 -18.77 2.53
N LEU A 43 15.28 -17.79 2.80
CA LEU A 43 14.47 -17.77 4.01
C LEU A 43 13.57 -19.03 4.01
N PRO A 44 13.59 -19.89 5.04
CA PRO A 44 12.47 -20.76 5.31
C PRO A 44 11.37 -19.87 5.92
N LEU A 45 10.53 -19.30 5.06
CA LEU A 45 9.50 -18.36 5.47
C LEU A 45 8.31 -19.04 6.17
N VAL A 46 8.09 -20.35 6.01
CA VAL A 46 6.89 -21.00 6.55
C VAL A 46 6.95 -21.13 8.08
N LEU A 47 5.95 -20.58 8.75
CA LEU A 47 5.69 -20.68 10.18
C LEU A 47 4.46 -21.56 10.42
N ASP A 48 4.49 -22.39 11.47
CA ASP A 48 3.29 -23.10 11.93
C ASP A 48 2.29 -22.09 12.51
N PRO A 49 1.03 -22.03 12.02
CA PRO A 49 -0.02 -21.17 12.56
C PRO A 49 -0.12 -21.18 14.09
N SER A 50 0.12 -22.33 14.74
CA SER A 50 -0.02 -22.47 16.19
C SER A 50 1.00 -21.67 17.00
N GLN A 51 2.06 -21.17 16.35
CA GLN A 51 3.10 -20.35 17.00
C GLN A 51 2.67 -18.88 17.14
N LEU A 52 1.62 -18.45 16.45
CA LEU A 52 1.04 -17.12 16.59
C LEU A 52 -0.06 -17.15 17.64
N THR A 53 0.07 -16.33 18.68
CA THR A 53 -0.89 -16.28 19.79
C THR A 53 -1.38 -14.84 20.01
N ARG A 54 -2.44 -14.67 20.81
CA ARG A 54 -3.02 -13.36 21.15
C ARG A 54 -3.27 -12.46 19.92
N ILE A 55 -3.94 -13.02 18.92
CA ILE A 55 -4.29 -12.30 17.70
C ILE A 55 -5.30 -11.19 18.01
N ASP A 56 -5.00 -9.96 17.62
CA ASP A 56 -5.87 -8.79 17.71
C ASP A 56 -5.94 -8.07 16.35
N MET A 57 -7.14 -7.98 15.78
CA MET A 57 -7.33 -7.44 14.43
C MET A 57 -7.50 -5.91 14.44
N LEU A 58 -6.68 -5.22 13.65
CA LEU A 58 -6.71 -3.77 13.47
C LEU A 58 -7.61 -3.35 12.29
N SER A 59 -7.82 -4.26 11.36
CA SER A 59 -8.65 -4.11 10.16
C SER A 59 -9.25 -5.46 9.75
N SER A 60 -9.89 -5.52 8.58
CA SER A 60 -10.46 -6.75 8.03
C SER A 60 -9.41 -7.80 7.65
N THR A 61 -8.15 -7.39 7.43
CA THR A 61 -7.07 -8.26 6.95
C THR A 61 -5.76 -8.07 7.70
N ILE A 62 -5.60 -6.99 8.48
CA ILE A 62 -4.37 -6.69 9.19
C ILE A 62 -4.62 -6.74 10.70
N GLY A 63 -3.73 -7.39 11.43
CA GLY A 63 -3.78 -7.51 12.88
C GLY A 63 -2.39 -7.50 13.50
N SER A 64 -2.35 -7.73 14.81
CA SER A 64 -1.14 -8.02 15.55
C SER A 64 -1.25 -9.40 16.23
N ALA A 65 -0.12 -10.02 16.51
CA ALA A 65 -0.02 -11.27 17.25
C ALA A 65 1.24 -11.26 18.12
N LEU A 66 1.34 -12.21 19.04
CA LEU A 66 2.57 -12.55 19.75
C LEU A 66 3.27 -13.73 19.06
N TYR A 67 4.55 -13.54 18.78
CA TYR A 67 5.46 -14.55 18.27
C TYR A 67 6.79 -14.43 19.02
N GLN A 68 7.23 -15.52 19.67
CA GLN A 68 8.47 -15.55 20.47
C GLN A 68 8.58 -14.38 21.46
N ASP A 69 7.50 -14.10 22.20
CA ASP A 69 7.37 -13.00 23.16
C ASP A 69 7.50 -11.58 22.58
N ALA A 70 7.52 -11.44 21.26
CA ALA A 70 7.48 -10.16 20.57
C ALA A 70 6.14 -9.94 19.88
N THR A 71 5.66 -8.70 19.90
CA THR A 71 4.52 -8.28 19.06
C THR A 71 4.98 -8.26 17.61
N VAL A 72 4.22 -8.95 16.75
CA VAL A 72 4.38 -8.95 15.30
C VAL A 72 3.10 -8.44 14.65
N LEU A 73 3.21 -7.89 13.45
CA LEU A 73 2.05 -7.61 12.61
C LEU A 73 1.76 -8.83 11.74
N ILE A 74 0.48 -9.07 11.51
CA ILE A 74 0.01 -10.16 10.65
C ILE A 74 -0.90 -9.58 9.56
N GLU A 75 -0.80 -10.12 8.35
CA GLU A 75 -1.63 -9.73 7.22
C GLU A 75 -2.21 -10.96 6.52
N GLU A 76 -3.53 -11.06 6.50
CA GLU A 76 -4.28 -12.12 5.84
C GLU A 76 -4.34 -11.92 4.34
N LYS A 77 -3.86 -12.94 3.62
CA LYS A 77 -3.96 -13.10 2.18
C LYS A 77 -4.97 -14.20 1.87
N ARG A 78 -6.24 -13.83 1.75
CA ARG A 78 -7.35 -14.76 1.48
C ARG A 78 -7.25 -15.32 0.06
N VAL A 79 -7.29 -16.64 -0.05
CA VAL A 79 -7.17 -17.35 -1.33
C VAL A 79 -8.11 -18.54 -1.32
N GLN A 80 -8.85 -18.74 -2.41
CA GLN A 80 -9.67 -19.95 -2.60
C GLN A 80 -8.78 -21.20 -2.56
N SER A 81 -9.23 -22.27 -1.90
CA SER A 81 -8.37 -23.43 -1.61
C SER A 81 -7.77 -24.08 -2.88
N ASN A 82 -8.49 -24.06 -4.00
CA ASN A 82 -8.03 -24.56 -5.32
C ASN A 82 -6.92 -23.70 -5.95
N MET A 83 -6.77 -22.44 -5.55
CA MET A 83 -5.77 -21.50 -6.07
C MET A 83 -4.51 -21.42 -5.20
N LYS A 84 -4.53 -21.96 -3.97
CA LYS A 84 -3.39 -21.86 -3.03
C LYS A 84 -2.06 -22.31 -3.63
N GLY A 85 -2.04 -23.46 -4.33
CA GLY A 85 -0.82 -23.96 -4.96
C GLY A 85 -0.23 -23.01 -6.01
N LYS A 86 -1.09 -22.33 -6.77
CA LYS A 86 -0.68 -21.34 -7.79
C LYS A 86 -0.24 -20.02 -7.18
N ILE A 87 -0.84 -19.62 -6.05
CA ILE A 87 -0.56 -18.34 -5.39
C ILE A 87 0.63 -18.42 -4.44
N LYS A 88 0.96 -19.61 -3.91
CA LYS A 88 2.08 -19.79 -2.97
C LYS A 88 3.42 -19.18 -3.46
N PRO A 89 3.89 -19.40 -4.71
CA PRO A 89 5.12 -18.76 -5.18
C PRO A 89 5.05 -17.23 -5.18
N HIS A 90 3.86 -16.66 -5.39
CA HIS A 90 3.64 -15.22 -5.37
C HIS A 90 3.66 -14.66 -3.94
N VAL A 91 3.17 -15.42 -2.97
CA VAL A 91 3.27 -15.10 -1.53
C VAL A 91 4.73 -15.11 -1.09
N GLU A 92 5.49 -16.13 -1.51
CA GLU A 92 6.92 -16.26 -1.21
C GLU A 92 7.73 -15.10 -1.83
N ALA A 93 7.46 -14.77 -3.10
CA ALA A 93 8.09 -13.64 -3.78
C ALA A 93 7.76 -12.30 -3.10
N LEU A 94 6.50 -12.10 -2.72
CA LEU A 94 6.05 -10.91 -1.99
C LEU A 94 6.73 -10.80 -0.62
N GLY A 95 6.74 -11.90 0.15
CA GLY A 95 7.39 -11.93 1.46
C GLY A 95 8.89 -11.67 1.38
N LEU A 96 9.56 -12.21 0.35
CA LEU A 96 10.96 -11.92 0.11
C LEU A 96 11.19 -10.44 -0.22
N LEU A 97 10.37 -9.86 -1.10
CA LEU A 97 10.47 -8.43 -1.44
C LEU A 97 10.24 -7.52 -0.23
N LEU A 98 9.27 -7.86 0.61
CA LEU A 98 8.95 -7.11 1.82
C LEU A 98 9.90 -7.41 2.97
N SER A 99 10.84 -8.34 2.85
CA SER A 99 11.83 -8.61 3.92
C SER A 99 12.93 -7.54 4.00
N GLN A 100 12.93 -6.56 3.08
CA GLN A 100 13.91 -5.49 3.07
C GLN A 100 13.78 -4.60 4.32
N PRO A 101 14.91 -4.07 4.83
CA PRO A 101 14.85 -3.12 5.94
C PRO A 101 14.12 -1.85 5.51
N PRO A 102 13.36 -1.21 6.42
CA PRO A 102 12.70 0.05 6.12
C PRO A 102 13.76 1.13 5.83
N THR A 103 13.44 2.00 4.90
CA THR A 103 14.25 3.20 4.61
C THR A 103 13.38 4.45 4.76
N PRO A 104 13.96 5.65 4.89
CA PRO A 104 13.16 6.88 5.00
C PRO A 104 12.13 7.07 3.86
N SER A 105 12.48 6.60 2.66
CA SER A 105 11.70 6.69 1.43
C SER A 105 10.88 5.43 1.12
N PHE A 106 11.02 4.36 1.92
CA PHE A 106 10.24 3.13 1.81
C PHE A 106 9.92 2.60 3.22
N GLN A 107 8.86 3.16 3.82
CA GLN A 107 8.46 2.89 5.20
C GLN A 107 7.41 1.79 5.25
N THR A 108 7.85 0.54 5.10
CA THR A 108 7.02 -0.65 5.33
C THR A 108 7.59 -1.50 6.47
N PHE A 109 6.86 -2.52 6.89
CA PHE A 109 7.35 -3.46 7.90
C PHE A 109 8.12 -4.60 7.22
N PRO A 110 9.30 -5.00 7.73
CA PRO A 110 10.01 -6.16 7.21
C PRO A 110 9.19 -7.44 7.37
N CYS A 111 8.91 -8.12 6.27
CA CYS A 111 8.31 -9.45 6.31
C CYS A 111 9.35 -10.46 6.78
N VAL A 112 9.01 -11.21 7.83
CA VAL A 112 9.91 -12.18 8.45
C VAL A 112 9.51 -13.61 8.14
N ARG A 113 8.20 -13.91 8.07
CA ARG A 113 7.64 -15.25 7.90
C ARG A 113 6.27 -15.18 7.21
N TYR A 114 5.71 -16.32 6.85
CA TYR A 114 4.30 -16.47 6.54
C TYR A 114 3.75 -17.80 7.06
N THR A 115 2.45 -17.90 7.31
CA THR A 115 1.76 -19.16 7.63
C THR A 115 0.86 -19.59 6.46
N GLU A 116 0.56 -20.88 6.39
CA GLU A 116 -0.39 -21.43 5.42
C GLU A 116 -1.70 -21.84 6.12
N GLU A 117 -2.71 -20.98 6.03
CA GLU A 117 -4.02 -21.20 6.63
C GLU A 117 -4.99 -21.93 5.69
N ARG A 118 -6.06 -22.54 6.21
CA ARG A 118 -7.09 -23.15 5.35
C ARG A 118 -7.69 -22.16 4.34
N GLY A 119 -7.87 -20.90 4.76
CA GLY A 119 -8.44 -19.81 3.95
C GLY A 119 -7.43 -18.99 3.14
N GLY A 120 -6.15 -19.35 3.11
CA GLY A 120 -5.14 -18.63 2.36
C GLY A 120 -3.75 -18.67 3.01
N PHE A 121 -3.12 -17.50 3.12
CA PHE A 121 -1.81 -17.30 3.72
C PHE A 121 -1.88 -16.14 4.72
N GLN A 122 -0.96 -16.11 5.67
CA GLN A 122 -0.79 -14.96 6.54
C GLN A 122 0.66 -14.51 6.51
N LEU A 123 0.94 -13.28 6.08
CA LEU A 123 2.28 -12.71 6.16
C LEU A 123 2.52 -12.22 7.58
N VAL A 124 3.73 -12.44 8.10
CA VAL A 124 4.16 -12.03 9.43
C VAL A 124 5.27 -11.01 9.28
N PHE A 125 5.10 -9.86 9.93
CA PHE A 125 5.98 -8.71 9.83
C PHE A 125 6.56 -8.33 11.18
N GLN A 126 7.81 -7.89 11.17
CA GLN A 126 8.46 -7.33 12.34
C GLN A 126 7.79 -6.00 12.71
N PHE A 127 7.37 -5.88 13.97
CA PHE A 127 6.89 -4.62 14.51
C PHE A 127 8.05 -3.83 15.16
N PRO A 128 8.16 -2.51 14.93
CA PRO A 128 9.33 -1.72 15.30
C PRO A 128 9.62 -1.64 16.81
N SER A 129 8.60 -1.62 17.67
CA SER A 129 8.80 -1.58 19.12
C SER A 129 7.58 -2.09 19.90
N SER A 130 7.81 -2.79 21.02
CA SER A 130 6.76 -3.17 21.97
C SER A 130 6.14 -1.97 22.70
N THR A 131 6.80 -0.80 22.65
CA THR A 131 6.30 0.45 23.25
C THR A 131 5.46 1.29 22.29
N GLU A 132 5.18 0.77 21.09
CA GLU A 132 4.40 1.44 20.07
C GLU A 132 3.06 0.76 19.85
N LYS A 133 2.11 1.52 19.31
CA LYS A 133 0.77 1.07 18.95
C LYS A 133 0.51 1.41 17.50
N ALA A 134 -0.07 0.45 16.78
CA ALA A 134 -0.58 0.67 15.43
C ALA A 134 -2.10 0.93 15.45
N ARG A 135 -2.55 1.79 14.55
CA ARG A 135 -3.97 1.98 14.20
C ARG A 135 -4.08 2.16 12.70
N SER A 136 -5.07 1.56 12.05
CA SER A 136 -5.33 1.89 10.65
C SER A 136 -5.78 3.34 10.53
N LEU A 137 -5.36 4.03 9.47
CA LEU A 137 -5.79 5.40 9.18
C LEU A 137 -7.31 5.48 9.08
N LEU A 138 -7.94 4.46 8.48
CA LEU A 138 -9.40 4.32 8.46
C LEU A 138 -10.02 4.35 9.87
N SER A 139 -9.44 3.66 10.85
CA SER A 139 -9.94 3.66 12.23
C SER A 139 -9.83 5.04 12.89
N VAL A 140 -8.75 5.78 12.59
CA VAL A 140 -8.53 7.14 13.12
C VAL A 140 -9.59 8.10 12.58
N LEU A 141 -9.86 8.06 11.27
CA LEU A 141 -10.84 8.92 10.61
C LEU A 141 -12.29 8.52 10.86
N SER A 142 -12.52 7.25 11.19
CA SER A 142 -13.87 6.78 11.55
C SER A 142 -14.27 7.20 12.97
N ARG A 143 -13.28 7.38 13.86
CA ARG A 143 -13.46 7.71 15.28
C ARG A 143 -13.31 9.19 15.60
N SER A 144 -12.90 10.03 14.65
CA SER A 144 -12.63 11.45 14.89
C SER A 144 -13.93 12.25 15.09
N ASN A 145 -14.43 12.26 16.32
CA ASN A 145 -15.22 13.36 16.87
C ASN A 145 -14.33 14.45 17.50
N GLY A 146 -13.01 14.27 17.46
CA GLY A 146 -12.01 15.22 17.96
C GLY A 146 -11.63 16.29 16.92
N PRO A 147 -10.79 17.26 17.30
CA PRO A 147 -10.36 18.32 16.39
C PRO A 147 -9.67 17.75 15.15
N LEU A 148 -9.94 18.39 14.02
CA LEU A 148 -9.29 18.12 12.74
C LEU A 148 -7.78 18.27 12.91
N ALA A 149 -6.99 17.31 12.42
CA ALA A 149 -5.55 17.48 12.36
C ALA A 149 -5.20 18.71 11.50
N ASP A 150 -4.18 19.45 11.89
CA ASP A 150 -3.73 20.62 11.14
C ASP A 150 -3.29 20.22 9.71
N VAL A 151 -3.25 21.21 8.82
CA VAL A 151 -2.93 20.98 7.40
C VAL A 151 -1.53 20.39 7.22
N GLY A 152 -0.54 20.83 8.00
CA GLY A 152 0.84 20.35 7.91
C GLY A 152 0.94 18.87 8.27
N THR A 153 0.29 18.44 9.35
CA THR A 153 0.26 17.02 9.73
C THR A 153 -0.41 16.15 8.67
N ARG A 154 -1.51 16.63 8.08
CA ARG A 154 -2.24 15.92 7.03
C ARG A 154 -1.44 15.82 5.74
N LEU A 155 -0.80 16.91 5.34
CA LEU A 155 0.09 16.96 4.18
C LEU A 155 1.29 16.05 4.39
N GLY A 156 1.93 16.09 5.56
CA GLY A 156 3.07 15.23 5.89
C GLY A 156 2.74 13.73 5.82
N LEU A 157 1.53 13.34 6.23
CA LEU A 157 1.05 11.98 6.04
C LEU A 157 0.96 11.61 4.55
N ALA A 158 0.36 12.49 3.74
CA ALA A 158 0.20 12.26 2.30
C ALA A 158 1.56 12.11 1.60
N VAL A 159 2.50 13.02 1.91
CA VAL A 159 3.88 13.03 1.38
C VAL A 159 4.59 11.71 1.71
N GLN A 160 4.53 11.25 2.96
CA GLN A 160 5.20 10.02 3.38
C GLN A 160 4.64 8.75 2.70
N VAL A 161 3.32 8.71 2.48
CA VAL A 161 2.68 7.63 1.72
C VAL A 161 3.14 7.66 0.26
N CYS A 162 3.17 8.85 -0.36
CA CYS A 162 3.62 9.03 -1.74
C CYS A 162 5.11 8.71 -1.93
N GLN A 163 5.96 9.02 -0.95
CA GLN A 163 7.38 8.65 -0.94
C GLN A 163 7.56 7.13 -1.04
N THR A 164 6.80 6.38 -0.24
CA THR A 164 6.86 4.90 -0.23
C THR A 164 6.41 4.32 -1.58
N LEU A 165 5.37 4.89 -2.18
CA LEU A 165 4.86 4.47 -3.48
C LEU A 165 5.81 4.80 -4.62
N LEU A 166 6.38 6.01 -4.64
CA LEU A 166 7.37 6.41 -5.64
C LEU A 166 8.57 5.46 -5.62
N SER A 167 9.12 5.16 -4.44
CA SER A 167 10.22 4.20 -4.31
C SER A 167 9.86 2.80 -4.80
N SER A 168 8.61 2.36 -4.54
CA SER A 168 8.09 1.08 -5.04
C SER A 168 8.00 1.08 -6.57
N HIS A 169 7.44 2.13 -7.16
CA HIS A 169 7.25 2.28 -8.60
C HIS A 169 8.58 2.34 -9.35
N ILE A 170 9.56 3.10 -8.85
CA ILE A 170 10.93 3.15 -9.42
C ILE A 170 11.57 1.75 -9.40
N ALA A 171 11.28 0.96 -8.37
CA ALA A 171 11.73 -0.43 -8.29
C ALA A 171 10.98 -1.38 -9.26
N GLY A 172 9.98 -0.89 -10.00
CA GLY A 172 9.13 -1.68 -10.88
C GLY A 172 8.04 -2.45 -10.13
N TRP A 173 7.66 -1.98 -8.94
CA TRP A 173 6.65 -2.63 -8.11
C TRP A 173 5.48 -1.71 -7.78
N LEU A 174 4.30 -2.31 -7.63
CA LEU A 174 3.02 -1.62 -7.46
C LEU A 174 2.31 -2.14 -6.22
N HIS A 175 1.57 -1.26 -5.54
CA HIS A 175 0.86 -1.62 -4.32
C HIS A 175 -0.44 -2.37 -4.62
N ARG A 176 -1.21 -1.90 -5.63
CA ARG A 176 -2.44 -2.49 -6.20
C ARG A 176 -3.63 -2.66 -5.24
N ASP A 177 -3.52 -2.12 -4.03
CA ASP A 177 -4.57 -2.15 -2.99
C ASP A 177 -4.33 -1.01 -1.98
N LEU A 178 -3.90 0.15 -2.48
CA LEU A 178 -3.62 1.30 -1.63
C LEU A 178 -4.96 1.90 -1.18
N ARG A 179 -5.24 1.81 0.11
CA ARG A 179 -6.42 2.37 0.77
C ARG A 179 -6.12 2.70 2.23
N PHE A 180 -6.95 3.53 2.88
CA PHE A 180 -6.75 3.93 4.28
C PHE A 180 -6.77 2.80 5.31
N GLU A 181 -7.38 1.68 4.97
CA GLU A 181 -7.33 0.48 5.81
C GLU A 181 -5.94 -0.18 5.81
N ASN A 182 -5.21 0.01 4.71
CA ASN A 182 -3.90 -0.54 4.42
C ASN A 182 -2.78 0.48 4.72
N ILE A 183 -3.07 1.52 5.48
CA ILE A 183 -2.08 2.48 6.00
C ILE A 183 -2.17 2.42 7.52
N LEU A 184 -1.13 1.88 8.17
CA LEU A 184 -1.03 1.85 9.62
C LEU A 184 -0.29 3.09 10.13
N LEU A 185 -0.85 3.71 11.14
CA LEU A 185 -0.24 4.79 11.89
C LEU A 185 0.38 4.22 13.16
N VAL A 186 1.70 4.33 13.27
CA VAL A 186 2.48 3.87 14.43
C VAL A 186 2.84 5.07 15.29
N SER A 187 2.47 5.01 16.56
CA SER A 187 2.75 6.04 17.55
C SER A 187 3.22 5.41 18.85
N PRO A 188 4.09 6.08 19.64
CA PRO A 188 4.43 5.64 20.99
C PRO A 188 3.17 5.44 21.84
N LEU A 189 3.15 4.43 22.70
CA LEU A 189 2.05 4.16 23.64
C LEU A 189 1.82 5.34 24.60
N SER A 190 2.88 6.10 24.90
CA SER A 190 2.84 7.29 25.74
C SER A 190 2.28 8.53 25.03
N ALA A 191 2.08 8.48 23.71
CA ALA A 191 1.53 9.61 22.98
C ALA A 191 0.05 9.81 23.37
N GLN A 192 -0.26 10.98 23.93
CA GLN A 192 -1.64 11.39 24.15
C GLN A 192 -2.37 11.51 22.81
N SER A 193 -3.66 11.16 22.79
CA SER A 193 -4.44 10.95 21.56
C SER A 193 -4.55 12.15 20.62
N THR A 194 -4.19 13.34 21.08
CA THR A 194 -4.39 14.60 20.35
C THR A 194 -3.13 15.15 19.69
N ASP A 195 -1.93 14.68 20.06
CA ASP A 195 -0.72 15.46 19.76
C ASP A 195 0.11 14.93 18.58
N ARG A 196 -0.01 13.65 18.21
CA ARG A 196 0.69 13.10 17.03
C ARG A 196 -0.11 11.99 16.37
N LEU A 197 -0.41 12.16 15.07
CA LEU A 197 -1.07 11.15 14.24
C LEU A 197 -0.26 9.86 14.09
N GLY A 198 1.02 9.88 14.43
CA GLY A 198 1.94 8.76 14.27
C GLY A 198 2.57 8.76 12.88
N ARG A 199 3.51 7.85 12.68
CA ARG A 199 4.19 7.63 11.40
C ARG A 199 3.37 6.66 10.53
N PRO A 200 3.11 6.96 9.26
CA PRO A 200 2.38 6.09 8.34
C PRO A 200 3.29 4.99 7.79
N TYR A 201 2.75 3.79 7.75
CA TYR A 201 3.34 2.60 7.15
C TYR A 201 2.32 1.97 6.19
N PRO A 202 2.52 2.11 4.87
CA PRO A 202 1.78 1.33 3.89
C PRO A 202 2.02 -0.18 4.08
N CYS A 203 0.93 -0.93 4.06
CA CYS A 203 0.86 -2.39 4.19
C CYS A 203 -0.24 -2.91 3.24
N GLY A 204 -0.58 -4.20 3.24
CA GLY A 204 -1.63 -4.66 2.33
C GLY A 204 -1.18 -4.81 0.88
N PHE A 205 0.12 -4.78 0.59
CA PHE A 205 0.66 -4.92 -0.76
C PHE A 205 0.12 -6.18 -1.44
N SER A 206 -0.50 -6.03 -2.60
CA SER A 206 -1.02 -7.18 -3.34
C SER A 206 0.12 -8.10 -3.80
N PHE A 207 -0.24 -9.33 -4.19
CA PHE A 207 0.74 -10.26 -4.76
C PHE A 207 1.43 -9.61 -5.97
N ALA A 208 2.77 -9.60 -5.98
CA ALA A 208 3.52 -9.28 -7.19
C ALA A 208 3.20 -10.36 -8.23
N ARG A 209 2.75 -10.00 -9.44
CA ARG A 209 2.30 -10.98 -10.45
C ARG A 209 3.07 -10.84 -11.75
N GLN A 210 3.47 -11.99 -12.29
CA GLN A 210 4.02 -12.13 -13.65
C GLN A 210 3.33 -13.22 -14.51
N ALA A 211 2.30 -13.96 -14.08
CA ALA A 211 1.83 -15.10 -14.90
C ALA A 211 0.38 -15.58 -14.73
N LEU A 212 -0.64 -14.71 -14.74
CA LEU A 212 -2.05 -15.15 -14.70
C LEU A 212 -2.98 -14.46 -15.73
N GLY A 213 -2.47 -14.07 -16.91
CA GLY A 213 -3.32 -13.51 -17.98
C GLY A 213 -3.88 -12.13 -17.65
N GLU A 214 -3.08 -11.32 -16.94
CA GLU A 214 -3.47 -10.08 -16.31
C GLU A 214 -3.14 -8.82 -17.14
N PRO A 215 -3.79 -7.68 -16.84
CA PRO A 215 -3.62 -6.45 -17.61
C PRO A 215 -2.17 -5.96 -17.65
N SER A 216 -1.83 -5.14 -18.66
CA SER A 216 -0.46 -4.66 -18.88
C SER A 216 0.09 -3.89 -17.68
N GLU A 217 1.41 -3.88 -17.51
CA GLU A 217 2.12 -3.09 -16.47
C GLU A 217 1.67 -1.62 -16.44
N SER A 218 1.42 -1.04 -17.62
CA SER A 218 0.86 0.31 -17.75
C SER A 218 -0.53 0.44 -17.12
N PHE A 219 -1.43 -0.52 -17.33
CA PHE A 219 -2.76 -0.54 -16.72
C PHE A 219 -2.68 -0.63 -15.20
N GLU A 220 -1.75 -1.41 -14.66
CA GLU A 220 -1.59 -1.53 -13.22
C GLU A 220 -1.05 -0.25 -12.57
N ARG A 221 -0.13 0.47 -13.24
CA ARG A 221 0.33 1.80 -12.77
C ARG A 221 -0.83 2.78 -12.67
N TYR A 222 -1.80 2.71 -13.59
CA TYR A 222 -3.02 3.51 -13.53
C TYR A 222 -3.92 3.17 -12.34
N MET A 223 -3.93 1.92 -11.88
CA MET A 223 -4.69 1.53 -10.69
C MET A 223 -4.13 2.20 -9.43
N ASP A 224 -2.81 2.23 -9.27
CA ASP A 224 -2.16 2.94 -8.16
C ASP A 224 -2.37 4.46 -8.28
N ALA A 225 -2.38 5.02 -9.50
CA ALA A 225 -2.72 6.42 -9.73
C ALA A 225 -4.14 6.75 -9.25
N TYR A 226 -5.13 5.90 -9.56
CA TYR A 226 -6.50 6.11 -9.07
C TYR A 226 -6.58 6.08 -7.54
N SER A 227 -5.90 5.12 -6.89
CA SER A 227 -5.77 5.12 -5.43
C SER A 227 -5.13 6.40 -4.91
N LEU A 228 -4.11 6.92 -5.57
CA LEU A 228 -3.48 8.21 -5.28
C LEU A 228 -4.37 9.42 -5.59
N GLY A 229 -5.46 9.27 -6.33
CA GLY A 229 -6.54 10.26 -6.39
C GLY A 229 -7.38 10.24 -5.11
N CYS A 230 -7.72 9.06 -4.62
CA CYS A 230 -8.56 8.90 -3.44
C CYS A 230 -7.86 9.34 -2.15
N ILE A 231 -6.58 8.97 -1.97
CA ILE A 231 -5.83 9.22 -0.73
C ILE A 231 -5.77 10.72 -0.37
N PRO A 232 -5.29 11.64 -1.23
CA PRO A 232 -5.28 13.07 -0.93
C PRO A 232 -6.68 13.65 -0.76
N THR A 233 -7.69 13.18 -1.51
CA THR A 233 -9.08 13.63 -1.32
C THR A 233 -9.60 13.29 0.08
N GLU A 234 -9.40 12.04 0.51
CA GLU A 234 -9.82 11.61 1.84
C GLU A 234 -9.01 12.31 2.96
N ILE A 235 -7.72 12.63 2.74
CA ILE A 235 -6.90 13.43 3.67
C ILE A 235 -7.40 14.89 3.73
N ALA A 236 -7.76 15.49 2.58
CA ALA A 236 -8.27 16.86 2.50
C ALA A 236 -9.57 17.04 3.29
N GLU A 237 -10.49 16.08 3.15
CA GLU A 237 -11.77 16.05 3.87
C GLU A 237 -11.67 15.42 5.26
N TRP A 238 -10.53 14.80 5.58
CA TRP A 238 -10.30 14.03 6.79
C TRP A 238 -11.44 13.05 7.09
N THR A 239 -11.90 12.39 6.03
CA THR A 239 -13.14 11.62 6.02
C THR A 239 -12.96 10.43 5.08
N PRO A 240 -13.35 9.21 5.48
CA PRO A 240 -13.25 8.05 4.59
C PRO A 240 -14.08 8.22 3.32
N LEU A 241 -13.58 7.74 2.19
CA LEU A 241 -14.16 7.91 0.85
C LEU A 241 -15.60 7.41 0.81
N ARG A 242 -15.92 6.31 1.49
CA ARG A 242 -17.30 5.81 1.63
C ARG A 242 -18.28 6.88 2.14
N LYS A 243 -17.87 7.71 3.10
CA LYS A 243 -18.73 8.79 3.63
C LYS A 243 -18.82 9.96 2.63
N ILE A 244 -17.79 10.21 1.84
CA ILE A 244 -17.79 11.21 0.76
C ILE A 244 -18.73 10.74 -0.36
N ILE A 245 -18.54 9.52 -0.86
CA ILE A 245 -19.37 8.90 -1.90
C ILE A 245 -20.84 8.88 -1.48
N LYS A 246 -21.17 8.50 -0.24
CA LYS A 246 -22.55 8.52 0.25
C LYS A 246 -23.23 9.89 0.21
N LYS A 247 -22.46 10.99 0.24
CA LYS A 247 -23.01 12.35 0.09
C LYS A 247 -23.23 12.71 -1.38
N LEU A 248 -22.52 12.06 -2.29
CA LEU A 248 -22.55 12.35 -3.73
C LEU A 248 -23.50 11.40 -4.48
N ILE A 249 -23.66 10.16 -3.99
CA ILE A 249 -24.44 9.09 -4.61
C ILE A 249 -25.23 8.37 -3.53
N ASP A 250 -26.55 8.31 -3.72
CA ASP A 250 -27.42 7.54 -2.83
C ASP A 250 -27.25 6.03 -3.09
N THR A 251 -26.52 5.38 -2.19
CA THR A 251 -26.23 3.94 -2.22
C THR A 251 -27.18 3.14 -1.33
N SER A 252 -28.29 3.74 -0.87
CA SER A 252 -29.24 3.08 0.04
C SER A 252 -30.10 2.01 -0.63
N SER A 253 -30.21 2.01 -1.97
CA SER A 253 -31.20 1.22 -2.72
C SER A 253 -30.65 0.00 -3.47
N SER A 254 -29.33 -0.20 -3.57
CA SER A 254 -28.73 -1.37 -4.23
C SER A 254 -27.45 -1.86 -3.51
N VAL A 255 -27.23 -3.18 -3.54
CA VAL A 255 -26.01 -3.81 -3.04
C VAL A 255 -24.82 -3.52 -3.96
N ASP A 256 -25.09 -3.28 -5.25
CA ASP A 256 -24.10 -2.98 -6.29
C ASP A 256 -24.20 -1.53 -6.78
N VAL A 257 -23.06 -0.90 -7.06
CA VAL A 257 -22.94 0.45 -7.65
C VAL A 257 -22.98 0.32 -9.17
N LYS A 258 -23.87 1.06 -9.87
CA LYS A 258 -23.91 1.01 -11.34
C LYS A 258 -22.70 1.72 -11.94
N LEU A 259 -22.26 1.28 -13.11
CA LEU A 259 -21.14 1.92 -13.83
C LEU A 259 -21.43 3.39 -14.17
N SER A 260 -22.69 3.74 -14.45
CA SER A 260 -23.14 5.13 -14.63
C SER A 260 -22.90 6.00 -13.40
N ASP A 261 -23.04 5.42 -12.21
CA ASP A 261 -22.86 6.11 -10.95
C ASP A 261 -21.37 6.39 -10.71
N LEU A 262 -20.47 5.53 -11.21
CA LEU A 262 -19.03 5.75 -11.15
C LEU A 262 -18.57 6.92 -12.03
N GLY A 263 -19.15 7.07 -13.23
CA GLY A 263 -18.88 8.23 -14.10
C GLY A 263 -19.32 9.55 -13.45
N LEU A 264 -20.53 9.56 -12.87
CA LEU A 264 -21.04 10.70 -12.09
C LEU A 264 -20.17 11.00 -10.86
N LEU A 265 -19.62 9.97 -10.21
CA LEU A 265 -18.72 10.14 -9.07
C LEU A 265 -17.46 10.86 -9.49
N SER A 266 -16.78 10.40 -10.55
CA SER A 266 -15.54 11.01 -11.03
C SER A 266 -15.77 12.48 -11.40
N GLN A 267 -16.84 12.77 -12.15
CA GLN A 267 -17.19 14.14 -12.53
C GLN A 267 -17.49 15.03 -11.31
N SER A 268 -18.23 14.50 -10.33
CA SER A 268 -18.55 15.23 -9.09
C SER A 268 -17.31 15.50 -8.24
N MET A 269 -16.43 14.51 -8.11
CA MET A 269 -15.15 14.67 -7.41
C MET A 269 -14.25 15.67 -8.13
N HIS A 270 -14.18 15.62 -9.47
CA HIS A 270 -13.42 16.56 -10.27
C HIS A 270 -13.93 18.00 -10.08
N GLY A 271 -15.23 18.22 -10.25
CA GLY A 271 -15.85 19.55 -10.05
C GLY A 271 -15.52 20.12 -8.66
N ARG A 272 -15.75 19.33 -7.61
CA ARG A 272 -15.56 19.78 -6.23
C ARG A 272 -14.09 19.99 -5.84
N TYR A 273 -13.23 19.01 -6.08
CA TYR A 273 -11.87 19.04 -5.56
C TYR A 273 -10.89 19.81 -6.45
N ILE A 274 -11.14 19.81 -7.76
CA ILE A 274 -10.27 20.41 -8.77
C ILE A 274 -10.86 21.75 -9.23
N THR A 275 -12.06 21.76 -9.81
CA THR A 275 -12.62 22.98 -10.44
C THR A 275 -12.95 24.06 -9.41
N GLU A 276 -13.59 23.69 -8.29
CA GLU A 276 -13.88 24.62 -7.19
C GLU A 276 -12.64 24.91 -6.30
N GLY A 277 -11.51 24.23 -6.54
CA GLY A 277 -10.25 24.47 -5.83
C GLY A 277 -10.21 23.98 -4.38
N VAL A 278 -11.15 23.12 -3.95
CA VAL A 278 -11.21 22.63 -2.56
C VAL A 278 -9.92 21.91 -2.15
N ALA A 279 -9.32 21.11 -3.04
CA ALA A 279 -8.05 20.44 -2.72
C ALA A 279 -6.89 21.43 -2.58
N SER A 280 -6.78 22.40 -3.49
CA SER A 280 -5.74 23.44 -3.43
C SER A 280 -5.85 24.26 -2.16
N PHE A 281 -7.08 24.63 -1.76
CA PHE A 281 -7.32 25.39 -0.54
C PHE A 281 -6.94 24.59 0.72
N ARG A 282 -7.17 23.27 0.72
CA ARG A 282 -6.99 22.43 1.91
C ARG A 282 -5.59 21.84 2.07
N LEU A 283 -4.91 21.55 0.96
CA LEU A 283 -3.64 20.82 0.93
C LEU A 283 -2.54 21.51 0.10
N GLY A 284 -2.86 22.56 -0.65
CA GLY A 284 -1.91 23.26 -1.51
C GLY A 284 -1.85 22.75 -2.95
N ALA A 285 -0.95 23.34 -3.73
CA ALA A 285 -0.90 23.15 -5.18
C ALA A 285 -0.39 21.75 -5.60
N ALA A 286 0.60 21.19 -4.90
CA ALA A 286 1.18 19.90 -5.30
C ALA A 286 0.18 18.73 -5.21
N PRO A 287 -0.60 18.57 -4.11
CA PRO A 287 -1.68 17.58 -4.07
C PRO A 287 -2.77 17.82 -5.11
N MET A 288 -3.05 19.09 -5.46
CA MET A 288 -4.01 19.41 -6.52
C MET A 288 -3.53 18.91 -7.89
N LYS A 289 -2.26 19.16 -8.26
CA LYS A 289 -1.69 18.65 -9.53
C LYS A 289 -1.83 17.13 -9.65
N MET A 290 -1.54 16.41 -8.56
CA MET A 290 -1.72 14.96 -8.49
C MET A 290 -3.20 14.58 -8.72
N LEU A 291 -4.13 15.24 -8.04
CA LEU A 291 -5.57 14.97 -8.18
C LEU A 291 -6.09 15.18 -9.60
N VAL A 292 -5.62 16.23 -10.30
CA VAL A 292 -5.98 16.50 -11.70
C VAL A 292 -5.71 15.30 -12.61
N LEU A 293 -4.56 14.64 -12.39
CA LEU A 293 -4.14 13.49 -13.17
C LEU A 293 -4.86 12.21 -12.74
N CYS A 294 -5.11 12.05 -11.44
CA CYS A 294 -5.69 10.81 -10.89
C CYS A 294 -7.23 10.76 -10.96
N ILE A 295 -7.90 11.91 -11.05
CA ILE A 295 -9.35 12.05 -11.14
C ILE A 295 -9.69 12.95 -12.35
N PRO A 296 -9.52 12.44 -13.58
CA PRO A 296 -9.80 13.20 -14.79
C PRO A 296 -11.30 13.51 -14.96
N ALA A 297 -11.60 14.59 -15.67
CA ALA A 297 -12.99 14.99 -15.97
C ALA A 297 -13.72 14.03 -16.95
N GLY A 298 -12.99 13.09 -17.56
CA GLY A 298 -13.50 12.08 -18.48
C GLY A 298 -12.68 10.79 -18.39
N ASP A 299 -12.82 9.90 -19.37
CA ASP A 299 -12.18 8.56 -19.36
C ASP A 299 -10.70 8.57 -19.82
N GLU A 300 -10.12 9.75 -20.02
CA GLU A 300 -8.74 9.88 -20.46
C GLU A 300 -7.78 9.54 -19.32
N LYS A 301 -6.90 8.57 -19.56
CA LYS A 301 -5.90 8.17 -18.59
C LYS A 301 -4.79 9.22 -18.54
N PRO A 302 -4.20 9.50 -17.36
CA PRO A 302 -3.12 10.47 -17.28
C PRO A 302 -1.91 10.01 -18.11
N ASP A 303 -1.12 10.95 -18.62
CA ASP A 303 0.19 10.59 -19.11
C ASP A 303 1.05 10.11 -17.93
N LEU A 304 1.78 9.00 -18.13
CA LEU A 304 2.58 8.43 -17.04
C LEU A 304 3.76 9.33 -16.64
N ALA A 305 4.34 10.07 -17.58
CA ALA A 305 5.42 11.00 -17.26
C ALA A 305 4.90 12.18 -16.44
N ASP A 306 3.74 12.74 -16.82
CA ASP A 306 3.07 13.78 -16.04
C ASP A 306 2.70 13.29 -14.64
N PHE A 307 2.19 12.06 -14.53
CA PHE A 307 1.87 11.44 -13.24
C PHE A 307 3.09 11.31 -12.34
N TYR A 308 4.22 10.81 -12.86
CA TYR A 308 5.44 10.69 -12.06
C TYR A 308 6.04 12.06 -11.71
N SER A 309 5.96 13.04 -12.61
CA SER A 309 6.37 14.41 -12.31
C SER A 309 5.53 15.01 -11.17
N ALA A 310 4.22 14.82 -11.19
CA ALA A 310 3.34 15.26 -10.10
C ALA A 310 3.61 14.50 -8.79
N LEU A 311 3.97 13.20 -8.86
CA LEU A 311 4.36 12.41 -7.69
C LEU A 311 5.65 12.93 -7.06
N GLU A 312 6.63 13.27 -7.88
CA GLU A 312 7.89 13.88 -7.43
C GLU A 312 7.65 15.25 -6.79
N ASP A 313 6.86 16.12 -7.44
CA ASP A 313 6.44 17.42 -6.87
C ASP A 313 5.78 17.27 -5.50
N MET A 314 4.95 16.22 -5.33
CA MET A 314 4.27 15.95 -4.07
C MET A 314 5.24 15.45 -2.99
N VAL A 315 6.22 14.62 -3.37
CA VAL A 315 7.26 14.11 -2.48
C VAL A 315 8.26 15.18 -2.03
N ASP A 316 8.55 16.14 -2.90
CA ASP A 316 9.46 17.26 -2.65
C ASP A 316 8.73 18.50 -2.06
N CYS A 317 7.45 18.37 -1.70
CA CYS A 317 6.70 19.42 -1.04
C CYS A 317 7.27 19.71 0.36
N ASP A 318 7.74 20.94 0.59
CA ASP A 318 8.12 21.42 1.92
C ASP A 318 6.86 21.50 2.80
N ILE A 319 6.92 20.92 4.00
CA ILE A 319 5.83 20.83 4.99
C ILE A 319 6.07 21.82 6.13
#